data_AF-A0AAD9UMX3-F1
#
_entry.id   AF-A0AAD9UMX3-F1
#
_cell.length_a   1.000
_cell.length_b   1.000
_cell.length_c   1.000
_cell.angle_alpha   90.00
_cell.angle_beta   90.00
_cell.angle_gamma   90.00
#
_symmetry.space_group_name_H-M   'P 1'
#
loop_
_entity.id
_entity.type
_entity.pdbx_description
1 polymer ?
#
loop_
_entity_poly.entity_id
_entity_poly.type
_entity_poly.pdbx_seq_one_letter_code
_entity_poly.pdbx_strand_id
1 'polypeptide(L)'
;MDINVLDLFSGIGGIKFALAYALEALEKGNGCINVKRTIVSSIDINHRANAMLQLNIPCFKPNKIIQHGPVMAIDVNNINVNFFQNKPTFHLMALSPPCQPYSRRKVTQGKLQVAKDDPRRLPIQVLTKVIDKLPQELLPLFIFLENVENFLYSQDCDGFINTVKSRGYRLVAVHASPIDLGFPNKRNRLFIIANRIGKFPSYFDTGKYLYKITKELFNQSSLLNPPLVSFMDEKNDIPTSPLCIPRDVLAKSTSLAFDIVDKNDPNAISCCFTKNYGRYINGTGSVYYFGDVIDFSTIENNLELLHGRIRYFSPMEIAKLMGYRFCQKGRDYGNPLSNVAHLQHCCSLFAFNTHTLSPQVACKCPTLVLPREMLDNELFALLGNSVNPQIVATILLATNTIQQLYHNDNTVT
;
A
#
# COMPACT_ATOMS: atom_id res chain seq x y z
N MET A 1 -25.38 -8.61 10.19
CA MET A 1 -24.71 -7.41 10.74
C MET A 1 -23.61 -7.00 9.79
N ASP A 2 -23.43 -5.71 9.52
CA ASP A 2 -22.36 -5.23 8.63
C ASP A 2 -21.01 -5.14 9.38
N ILE A 3 -19.91 -5.29 8.66
CA ILE A 3 -18.55 -5.07 9.17
C ILE A 3 -18.18 -3.61 8.92
N ASN A 4 -17.91 -2.86 9.97
CA ASN A 4 -17.53 -1.44 9.87
C ASN A 4 -16.02 -1.29 9.96
N VAL A 5 -15.42 -0.59 9.00
CA VAL A 5 -14.00 -0.26 8.95
C VAL A 5 -13.82 1.25 9.02
N LEU A 6 -12.92 1.69 9.90
CA LEU A 6 -12.43 3.06 9.96
C LEU A 6 -11.03 3.13 9.34
N ASP A 7 -10.90 3.80 8.22
CA ASP A 7 -9.64 4.02 7.50
C ASP A 7 -9.13 5.44 7.77
N LEU A 8 -8.20 5.57 8.72
CA LEU A 8 -7.59 6.83 9.12
C LEU A 8 -6.31 7.10 8.33
N PHE A 9 -6.17 8.35 7.87
CA PHE A 9 -5.15 8.74 6.89
C PHE A 9 -5.35 7.97 5.57
N SER A 10 -6.61 7.93 5.11
CA SER A 10 -7.03 7.04 4.04
C SER A 10 -6.33 7.31 2.70
N GLY A 11 -5.78 8.51 2.49
CA GLY A 11 -5.16 8.91 1.24
C GLY A 11 -6.11 8.67 0.06
N ILE A 12 -5.59 7.98 -0.96
CA ILE A 12 -6.37 7.59 -2.15
C ILE A 12 -7.17 6.29 -1.97
N GLY A 13 -7.28 5.78 -0.73
CA GLY A 13 -8.03 4.58 -0.36
C GLY A 13 -7.27 3.27 -0.53
N GLY A 14 -5.94 3.26 -0.41
CA GLY A 14 -5.15 2.04 -0.59
C GLY A 14 -5.59 0.87 0.32
N ILE A 15 -5.97 1.13 1.57
CA ILE A 15 -6.54 0.12 2.47
C ILE A 15 -7.89 -0.38 1.94
N LYS A 16 -8.75 0.50 1.45
CA LYS A 16 -10.05 0.11 0.85
C LYS A 16 -9.87 -0.80 -0.36
N PHE A 17 -8.91 -0.50 -1.24
CA PHE A 17 -8.52 -1.39 -2.35
C PHE A 17 -8.02 -2.75 -1.83
N ALA A 18 -7.15 -2.75 -0.81
CA ALA A 18 -6.62 -3.96 -0.21
C ALA A 18 -7.71 -4.87 0.37
N LEU A 19 -8.70 -4.30 1.08
CA LEU A 19 -9.84 -5.05 1.61
C LEU A 19 -10.65 -5.70 0.49
N ALA A 20 -10.93 -4.96 -0.59
CA ALA A 20 -11.61 -5.52 -1.76
C ALA A 20 -10.82 -6.69 -2.37
N TYR A 21 -9.49 -6.59 -2.42
CA TYR A 21 -8.61 -7.62 -2.97
C TYR A 21 -8.59 -8.87 -2.10
N ALA A 22 -8.49 -8.71 -0.78
CA ALA A 22 -8.50 -9.82 0.18
C ALA A 22 -9.85 -10.56 0.20
N LEU A 23 -10.96 -9.81 0.10
CA LEU A 23 -12.31 -10.40 0.09
C LEU A 23 -12.60 -11.19 -1.17
N GLU A 24 -12.23 -10.68 -2.34
CA GLU A 24 -12.32 -11.44 -3.60
C GLU A 24 -11.50 -12.73 -3.52
N ALA A 25 -10.30 -12.66 -2.94
CA ALA A 25 -9.44 -13.82 -2.76
C ALA A 25 -10.10 -14.91 -1.91
N LEU A 26 -10.75 -14.51 -0.81
CA LEU A 26 -11.48 -15.42 0.06
C LEU A 26 -12.75 -15.99 -0.56
N GLU A 27 -13.53 -15.17 -1.27
CA GLU A 27 -14.75 -15.62 -1.98
C GLU A 27 -14.41 -16.73 -2.98
N LYS A 28 -13.28 -16.59 -3.69
CA LYS A 28 -12.80 -17.57 -4.68
C LYS A 28 -12.15 -18.80 -4.06
N GLY A 29 -11.42 -18.66 -2.95
CA GLY A 29 -10.63 -19.76 -2.37
C GLY A 29 -11.42 -20.74 -1.50
N ASN A 30 -12.45 -20.28 -0.79
CA ASN A 30 -13.09 -21.08 0.27
C ASN A 30 -14.56 -21.44 0.04
N GLY A 31 -15.14 -21.09 -1.12
CA GLY A 31 -16.54 -21.40 -1.44
C GLY A 31 -17.53 -20.76 -0.47
N CYS A 32 -18.03 -19.56 -0.81
CA CYS A 32 -19.11 -18.88 -0.10
C CYS A 32 -18.86 -18.68 1.42
N ILE A 33 -17.99 -17.74 1.78
CA ILE A 33 -18.17 -17.03 3.05
C ILE A 33 -19.54 -16.35 2.97
N ASN A 34 -20.35 -16.39 4.03
CA ASN A 34 -21.56 -15.57 4.13
C ASN A 34 -21.12 -14.11 4.27
N VAL A 35 -20.79 -13.47 3.15
CA VAL A 35 -20.04 -12.22 3.17
C VAL A 35 -20.96 -11.07 3.58
N LYS A 36 -20.88 -10.70 4.85
CA LYS A 36 -21.43 -9.44 5.37
C LYS A 36 -20.90 -8.25 4.56
N ARG A 37 -21.74 -7.23 4.38
CA ARG A 37 -21.28 -5.98 3.76
C ARG A 37 -20.19 -5.36 4.63
N THR A 38 -19.12 -4.88 4.00
CA THR A 38 -18.05 -4.15 4.68
C THR A 38 -18.16 -2.67 4.33
N ILE A 39 -18.54 -1.86 5.31
CA ILE A 39 -18.67 -0.41 5.18
C ILE A 39 -17.35 0.25 5.56
N VAL A 40 -16.68 0.88 4.60
CA VAL A 40 -15.40 1.57 4.83
C VAL A 40 -15.64 3.08 4.92
N SER A 41 -15.45 3.64 6.11
CA SER A 41 -15.45 5.08 6.37
C SER A 41 -14.02 5.62 6.38
N SER A 42 -13.76 6.68 5.64
CA SER A 42 -12.41 7.16 5.34
C SER A 42 -12.19 8.58 5.86
N ILE A 43 -11.04 8.83 6.49
CA ILE A 43 -10.65 10.14 7.01
C ILE A 43 -9.28 10.52 6.47
N ASP A 44 -9.20 11.68 5.81
CA ASP A 44 -7.94 12.32 5.44
C ASP A 44 -8.14 13.84 5.37
N ILE A 45 -7.19 14.62 5.85
CA ILE A 45 -7.25 16.09 5.77
C ILE A 45 -7.00 16.59 4.34
N ASN A 46 -6.36 15.79 3.50
CA ASN A 46 -6.01 16.15 2.13
C ASN A 46 -7.23 16.04 1.20
N HIS A 47 -7.80 17.20 0.85
CA HIS A 47 -8.95 17.29 -0.06
C HIS A 47 -8.70 16.65 -1.43
N ARG A 48 -7.46 16.67 -1.96
CA ARG A 48 -7.13 16.03 -3.25
C ARG A 48 -7.14 14.51 -3.11
N ALA A 49 -6.64 13.99 -2.00
CA ALA A 49 -6.69 12.55 -1.70
C ALA A 49 -8.15 12.09 -1.54
N ASN A 50 -8.97 12.87 -0.83
CA ASN A 50 -10.40 12.61 -0.71
C ASN A 50 -11.12 12.64 -2.07
N ALA A 51 -10.86 13.63 -2.91
CA ALA A 51 -11.42 13.70 -4.26
C ALA A 51 -10.99 12.49 -5.12
N MET A 52 -9.74 12.07 -5.00
CA MET A 52 -9.20 10.89 -5.68
C MET A 52 -9.88 9.59 -5.23
N LEU A 53 -10.11 9.42 -3.93
CA LEU A 53 -10.86 8.29 -3.39
C LEU A 53 -12.32 8.33 -3.87
N GLN A 54 -12.97 9.49 -3.84
CA GLN A 54 -14.34 9.66 -4.28
C GLN A 54 -14.53 9.31 -5.76
N LEU A 55 -13.61 9.75 -6.62
CA LEU A 55 -13.57 9.39 -8.04
C LEU A 55 -13.58 7.87 -8.27
N ASN A 56 -12.93 7.11 -7.37
CA ASN A 56 -12.79 5.67 -7.49
C ASN A 56 -13.91 4.85 -6.85
N ILE A 57 -14.84 5.47 -6.11
CA ILE A 57 -15.99 4.75 -5.50
C ILE A 57 -16.75 3.88 -6.52
N PRO A 58 -17.06 4.34 -7.75
CA PRO A 58 -17.77 3.51 -8.72
C PRO A 58 -17.03 2.22 -9.10
N CYS A 59 -15.69 2.19 -9.02
CA CYS A 59 -14.88 1.01 -9.32
C CYS A 59 -15.10 -0.14 -8.34
N PHE A 60 -15.67 0.12 -7.16
CA PHE A 60 -15.99 -0.91 -6.17
C PHE A 60 -17.33 -1.59 -6.44
N LYS A 61 -18.19 -1.07 -7.33
CA LYS A 61 -19.52 -1.65 -7.60
C LYS A 61 -19.52 -3.13 -8.00
N PRO A 62 -18.56 -3.64 -8.81
CA PRO A 62 -18.46 -5.07 -9.10
C PRO A 62 -18.22 -5.92 -7.84
N ASN A 63 -17.49 -5.36 -6.86
CA ASN A 63 -17.30 -5.94 -5.54
C ASN A 63 -18.53 -5.62 -4.67
N LYS A 64 -19.55 -6.48 -4.72
CA LYS A 64 -20.82 -6.29 -3.99
C LYS A 64 -20.67 -6.24 -2.45
N ILE A 65 -19.49 -6.62 -1.94
CA ILE A 65 -19.18 -6.75 -0.53
C ILE A 65 -18.74 -5.40 0.06
N ILE A 66 -17.81 -4.71 -0.60
CA ILE A 66 -17.30 -3.41 -0.15
C ILE A 66 -18.33 -2.32 -0.44
N GLN A 67 -18.85 -1.72 0.62
CA GLN A 67 -19.72 -0.57 0.57
C GLN A 67 -18.96 0.69 0.99
N HIS A 68 -19.45 1.84 0.53
CA HIS A 68 -18.86 3.12 0.84
C HIS A 68 -19.52 3.76 2.07
N GLY A 69 -18.76 3.96 3.14
CA GLY A 69 -19.09 4.89 4.21
C GLY A 69 -18.61 6.32 3.90
N PRO A 70 -18.78 7.27 4.83
CA PRO A 70 -18.39 8.67 4.61
C PRO A 70 -16.89 8.85 4.31
N VAL A 71 -16.55 9.76 3.38
CA VAL A 71 -15.21 10.35 3.22
C VAL A 71 -15.21 11.70 3.91
N MET A 72 -14.38 11.88 4.92
CA MET A 72 -14.42 13.08 5.75
C MET A 72 -13.06 13.78 5.79
N ALA A 73 -13.08 15.10 5.62
CA ALA A 73 -11.91 15.96 5.79
C ALA A 73 -11.76 16.38 7.27
N ILE A 74 -11.36 15.43 8.11
CA ILE A 74 -11.16 15.64 9.55
C ILE A 74 -9.66 15.58 9.85
N ASP A 75 -9.15 16.57 10.59
CA ASP A 75 -7.82 16.43 11.21
C ASP A 75 -7.90 15.39 12.32
N VAL A 76 -7.11 14.31 12.17
CA VAL A 76 -7.04 13.22 13.16
C VAL A 76 -6.66 13.72 14.55
N ASN A 77 -5.96 14.86 14.67
CA ASN A 77 -5.66 15.48 15.96
C ASN A 77 -6.92 15.87 16.75
N ASN A 78 -8.06 16.04 16.08
CA ASN A 78 -9.36 16.36 16.69
C ASN A 78 -10.19 15.11 17.03
N ILE A 79 -9.71 13.90 16.71
CA ILE A 79 -10.40 12.65 17.07
C ILE A 79 -10.21 12.39 18.57
N ASN A 80 -11.31 12.12 19.26
CA ASN A 80 -11.36 11.79 20.68
C ASN A 80 -12.36 10.64 20.94
N VAL A 81 -12.55 10.24 22.20
CA VAL A 81 -13.48 9.14 22.56
C VAL A 81 -14.91 9.41 22.08
N ASN A 82 -15.39 10.65 22.12
CA ASN A 82 -16.75 11.00 21.70
C ASN A 82 -16.97 10.79 20.19
N PHE A 83 -15.91 10.81 19.39
CA PHE A 83 -16.00 10.45 17.97
C PHE A 83 -16.55 9.02 17.78
N PHE A 84 -16.25 8.10 18.71
CA PHE A 84 -16.65 6.69 18.63
C PHE A 84 -18.03 6.44 19.25
N GLN A 85 -18.43 7.20 20.27
CA GLN A 85 -19.69 6.99 21.00
C GLN A 85 -20.95 7.13 20.13
N ASN A 86 -20.92 8.04 19.14
CA ASN A 86 -22.06 8.32 18.26
C ASN A 86 -21.95 7.63 16.89
N LYS A 87 -21.15 6.57 16.80
CA LYS A 87 -20.83 5.87 15.54
C LYS A 87 -21.05 4.37 15.72
N PRO A 88 -21.26 3.62 14.62
CA PRO A 88 -21.29 2.17 14.70
C PRO A 88 -19.95 1.65 15.25
N THR A 89 -20.00 0.54 15.98
CA THR A 89 -18.77 -0.14 16.43
C THR A 89 -17.92 -0.52 15.24
N PHE A 90 -16.69 -0.03 15.22
CA PHE A 90 -15.69 -0.39 14.21
C PHE A 90 -15.10 -1.75 14.52
N HIS A 91 -15.05 -2.63 13.54
CA HIS A 91 -14.47 -3.97 13.70
C HIS A 91 -12.98 -3.96 13.34
N LEU A 92 -12.60 -3.12 12.37
CA LEU A 92 -11.22 -2.86 11.99
C LEU A 92 -10.98 -1.35 11.97
N MET A 93 -9.90 -0.92 12.64
CA MET A 93 -9.37 0.43 12.52
C MET A 93 -8.01 0.36 11.82
N ALA A 94 -7.92 0.90 10.60
CA ALA A 94 -6.69 0.96 9.82
C ALA A 94 -6.06 2.34 9.91
N LEU A 95 -4.75 2.38 10.11
CA LEU A 95 -3.96 3.57 10.37
C LEU A 95 -2.78 3.62 9.39
N SER A 96 -2.62 4.70 8.64
CA SER A 96 -1.39 4.99 7.88
C SER A 96 -0.86 6.40 8.21
N PRO A 97 -0.52 6.67 9.50
CA PRO A 97 -0.15 8.01 9.94
C PRO A 97 1.10 8.53 9.21
N PRO A 98 1.31 9.85 9.16
CA PRO A 98 2.49 10.43 8.52
C PRO A 98 3.80 9.75 8.94
N CYS A 99 4.60 9.34 7.96
CA CYS A 99 5.87 8.64 8.20
C CYS A 99 7.00 9.57 8.66
N GLN A 100 6.85 10.89 8.47
CA GLN A 100 7.74 11.86 9.12
C GLN A 100 7.25 12.05 10.54
N PRO A 101 8.15 12.09 11.54
CA PRO A 101 9.59 12.34 11.40
C PRO A 101 10.48 11.09 11.33
N TYR A 102 9.93 9.89 11.19
CA TYR A 102 10.66 8.62 11.30
C TYR A 102 11.52 8.27 10.07
N SER A 103 11.15 8.80 8.90
CA SER A 103 11.82 8.54 7.61
C SER A 103 13.26 9.08 7.52
N ARG A 104 14.18 8.27 6.93
CA ARG A 104 15.57 8.62 6.58
C ARG A 104 16.45 9.14 7.72
N ARG A 105 16.15 8.72 8.95
CA ARG A 105 16.98 9.02 10.13
C ARG A 105 17.83 7.82 10.51
N LYS A 106 19.01 8.08 11.09
CA LYS A 106 19.89 7.03 11.62
C LYS A 106 19.32 6.49 12.93
N VAL A 107 19.21 5.17 13.02
CA VAL A 107 18.95 4.45 14.28
C VAL A 107 20.29 4.20 14.95
N THR A 108 20.42 4.57 16.21
CA THR A 108 21.66 4.42 16.98
C THR A 108 21.36 3.58 18.21
N GLN A 109 22.10 2.49 18.42
CA GLN A 109 21.89 1.56 19.54
C GLN A 109 20.43 1.08 19.67
N GLY A 110 19.80 0.74 18.54
CA GLY A 110 18.41 0.26 18.49
C GLY A 110 17.35 1.32 18.79
N LYS A 111 17.71 2.60 18.90
CA LYS A 111 16.79 3.70 19.17
C LYS A 111 16.81 4.74 18.06
N LEU A 112 15.63 5.22 17.71
CA LEU A 112 15.45 6.35 16.81
C LEU A 112 15.26 7.64 17.61
N GLN A 113 16.16 8.59 17.40
CA GLN A 113 16.02 9.92 18.00
C GLN A 113 15.15 10.84 17.14
N VAL A 114 14.08 11.30 17.76
CA VAL A 114 13.13 12.25 17.19
C VAL A 114 12.94 13.40 18.19
N ALA A 115 12.86 14.63 17.70
CA ALA A 115 12.59 15.79 18.55
C ALA A 115 11.28 15.59 19.33
N LYS A 116 11.28 15.95 20.62
CA LYS A 116 10.14 15.70 21.53
C LYS A 116 8.89 16.48 21.11
N ASP A 117 9.10 17.65 20.56
CA ASP A 117 8.13 18.66 20.13
C ASP A 117 7.82 18.60 18.63
N ASP A 118 8.29 17.57 17.91
CA ASP A 118 8.01 17.45 16.48
C ASP A 118 6.49 17.28 16.25
N PRO A 119 5.80 18.25 15.63
CA PRO A 119 4.34 18.26 15.53
C PRO A 119 3.81 17.09 14.70
N ARG A 120 4.67 16.48 13.86
CA ARG A 120 4.30 15.35 13.02
C ARG A 120 4.13 14.05 13.81
N ARG A 121 4.55 14.02 15.08
CA ARG A 121 4.29 12.91 16.01
C ARG A 121 2.89 12.96 16.61
N LEU A 122 2.26 14.14 16.62
CA LEU A 122 0.99 14.36 17.29
C LEU A 122 -0.11 13.38 16.85
N PRO A 123 -0.29 13.05 15.55
CA PRO A 123 -1.40 12.19 15.14
C PRO A 123 -1.34 10.79 15.75
N ILE A 124 -0.16 10.15 15.79
CA ILE A 124 -0.02 8.81 16.40
C ILE A 124 -0.16 8.88 17.93
N GLN A 125 0.31 9.96 18.56
CA GLN A 125 0.16 10.17 20.00
C GLN A 125 -1.31 10.38 20.39
N VAL A 126 -2.08 11.12 19.60
CA VAL A 126 -3.52 11.31 19.79
C VAL A 126 -4.24 9.98 19.67
N LEU A 127 -4.00 9.22 18.60
CA LEU A 127 -4.65 7.91 18.41
C LEU A 127 -4.30 6.91 19.51
N THR A 128 -3.05 6.90 19.97
CA THR A 128 -2.62 6.07 21.11
C THR A 128 -3.41 6.44 22.37
N LYS A 129 -3.53 7.73 22.69
CA LYS A 129 -4.33 8.20 23.84
C LYS A 129 -5.82 7.87 23.69
N VAL A 130 -6.36 7.91 22.47
CA VAL A 130 -7.76 7.53 22.22
C VAL A 130 -7.95 6.04 22.49
N ILE A 131 -7.10 5.17 21.95
CA ILE A 131 -7.17 3.72 22.18
C ILE A 131 -7.08 3.39 23.68
N ASP A 132 -6.18 4.05 24.39
CA ASP A 132 -6.01 3.89 25.84
C ASP A 132 -7.31 4.16 26.61
N LYS A 133 -8.03 5.23 26.22
CA LYS A 133 -9.23 5.72 26.91
C LYS A 133 -10.55 5.20 26.35
N LEU A 134 -10.53 4.50 25.22
CA LEU A 134 -11.76 3.98 24.62
C LEU A 134 -12.40 2.93 25.55
N PRO A 135 -13.73 3.04 25.80
CA PRO A 135 -14.49 1.98 26.46
C PRO A 135 -14.30 0.63 25.76
N GLN A 136 -14.35 -0.45 26.53
CA GLN A 136 -14.01 -1.80 26.05
C GLN A 136 -14.92 -2.25 24.89
N GLU A 137 -16.18 -1.88 24.93
CA GLU A 137 -17.21 -2.15 23.94
C GLU A 137 -17.04 -1.34 22.64
N LEU A 138 -16.34 -0.21 22.68
CA LEU A 138 -16.06 0.64 21.52
C LEU A 138 -14.70 0.36 20.86
N LEU A 139 -13.83 -0.40 21.53
CA LEU A 139 -12.54 -0.78 20.97
C LEU A 139 -12.71 -1.62 19.69
N PRO A 140 -11.91 -1.38 18.64
CA PRO A 140 -11.92 -2.23 17.46
C PRO A 140 -11.57 -3.68 17.76
N LEU A 141 -12.08 -4.63 16.97
CA LEU A 141 -11.61 -6.03 17.10
C LEU A 141 -10.18 -6.16 16.59
N PHE A 142 -9.85 -5.39 15.55
CA PHE A 142 -8.53 -5.31 14.95
C PHE A 142 -8.05 -3.87 14.81
N ILE A 143 -6.75 -3.66 15.01
CA ILE A 143 -6.06 -2.43 14.62
C ILE A 143 -4.97 -2.82 13.62
N PHE A 144 -4.95 -2.16 12.47
CA PHE A 144 -3.91 -2.31 11.46
C PHE A 144 -3.14 -1.00 11.33
N LEU A 145 -1.82 -1.05 11.42
CA LEU A 145 -0.97 0.14 11.29
C LEU A 145 0.10 -0.10 10.23
N GLU A 146 0.19 0.80 9.25
CA GLU A 146 1.31 0.90 8.30
C GLU A 146 2.21 2.08 8.70
N ASN A 147 3.53 1.87 8.60
CA ASN A 147 4.51 2.95 8.71
C ASN A 147 5.84 2.57 8.02
N VAL A 148 6.82 3.48 8.05
CA VAL A 148 8.20 3.19 7.64
C VAL A 148 8.92 2.31 8.67
N GLU A 149 9.93 1.56 8.22
CA GLU A 149 10.66 0.60 9.07
C GLU A 149 11.20 1.22 10.36
N ASN A 150 11.76 2.42 10.25
CA ASN A 150 12.34 3.15 11.38
C ASN A 150 11.34 3.46 12.50
N PHE A 151 10.03 3.47 12.23
CA PHE A 151 9.01 3.69 13.25
C PHE A 151 9.14 2.66 14.38
N LEU A 152 9.52 1.42 14.08
CA LEU A 152 9.72 0.34 15.05
C LEU A 152 10.67 0.71 16.20
N TYR A 153 11.64 1.58 15.94
CA TYR A 153 12.67 1.99 16.91
C TYR A 153 12.33 3.31 17.63
N SER A 154 11.13 3.84 17.43
CA SER A 154 10.69 5.12 18.00
C SER A 154 9.94 4.94 19.32
N GLN A 155 10.05 5.95 20.19
CA GLN A 155 9.27 6.00 21.45
C GLN A 155 7.75 6.02 21.20
N ASP A 156 7.31 6.56 20.06
CA ASP A 156 5.89 6.58 19.71
C ASP A 156 5.38 5.17 19.36
N CYS A 157 6.22 4.33 18.75
CA CYS A 157 5.89 2.92 18.52
C CYS A 157 5.89 2.11 19.82
N ASP A 158 6.86 2.32 20.71
CA ASP A 158 6.86 1.71 22.05
C ASP A 158 5.59 2.06 22.82
N GLY A 159 5.21 3.35 22.82
CA GLY A 159 3.97 3.83 23.44
C GLY A 159 2.73 3.18 22.84
N PHE A 160 2.63 3.15 21.51
CA PHE A 160 1.53 2.49 20.80
C PHE A 160 1.41 1.01 21.15
N ILE A 161 2.51 0.26 21.08
CA ILE A 161 2.58 -1.18 21.38
C ILE A 161 2.16 -1.46 22.82
N ASN A 162 2.69 -0.69 23.78
CA ASN A 162 2.38 -0.88 25.19
C ASN A 162 0.91 -0.60 25.49
N THR A 163 0.34 0.46 24.91
CA THR A 163 -1.08 0.78 25.03
C THR A 163 -1.96 -0.31 24.42
N VAL A 164 -1.75 -0.74 23.18
CA VAL A 164 -2.62 -1.77 22.60
C VAL A 164 -2.49 -3.11 23.36
N LYS A 165 -1.31 -3.48 23.86
CA LYS A 165 -1.14 -4.66 24.72
C LYS A 165 -1.90 -4.53 26.03
N SER A 166 -1.83 -3.38 26.72
CA SER A 166 -2.57 -3.16 27.98
C SER A 166 -4.09 -3.16 27.78
N ARG A 167 -4.56 -2.85 26.57
CA ARG A 167 -5.97 -2.95 26.16
C ARG A 167 -6.38 -4.35 25.67
N GLY A 168 -5.51 -5.36 25.82
CA GLY A 168 -5.82 -6.77 25.58
C GLY A 168 -5.60 -7.27 24.15
N TYR A 169 -4.87 -6.52 23.32
CA TYR A 169 -4.53 -6.98 21.97
C TYR A 169 -3.29 -7.86 21.94
N ARG A 170 -3.35 -8.94 21.16
CA ARG A 170 -2.17 -9.66 20.67
C ARG A 170 -1.61 -8.93 19.44
N LEU A 171 -0.29 -8.90 19.28
CA LEU A 171 0.36 -8.20 18.18
C LEU A 171 1.24 -9.12 17.35
N VAL A 172 1.26 -8.84 16.05
CA VAL A 172 2.29 -9.30 15.11
C VAL A 172 2.78 -8.07 14.34
N ALA A 173 4.11 -7.95 14.20
CA ALA A 173 4.72 -6.98 13.30
C ALA A 173 5.33 -7.69 12.08
N VAL A 174 5.17 -7.08 10.90
CA VAL A 174 5.64 -7.61 9.63
C VAL A 174 6.41 -6.54 8.85
N HIS A 175 7.60 -6.86 8.38
CA HIS A 175 8.28 -6.11 7.32
C HIS A 175 7.96 -6.69 5.95
N ALA A 176 7.60 -5.81 5.03
CA ALA A 176 7.29 -6.19 3.67
C ALA A 176 7.62 -5.08 2.67
N SER A 177 7.89 -5.50 1.45
CA SER A 177 8.15 -4.67 0.29
C SER A 177 7.44 -5.26 -0.93
N PRO A 178 7.01 -4.45 -1.92
CA PRO A 178 6.37 -4.96 -3.13
C PRO A 178 7.18 -6.07 -3.83
N ILE A 179 8.51 -5.99 -3.77
CA ILE A 179 9.41 -7.02 -4.32
C ILE A 179 9.25 -8.40 -3.67
N ASP A 180 8.83 -8.47 -2.40
CA ASP A 180 8.56 -9.74 -1.74
C ASP A 180 7.35 -10.47 -2.36
N LEU A 181 6.47 -9.73 -3.06
CA LEU A 181 5.35 -10.24 -3.85
C LEU A 181 5.59 -10.17 -5.36
N GLY A 182 6.84 -10.01 -5.79
CA GLY A 182 7.24 -10.02 -7.20
C GLY A 182 7.02 -8.71 -7.95
N PHE A 183 6.60 -7.62 -7.31
CA PHE A 183 6.56 -6.31 -7.96
C PHE A 183 7.97 -5.69 -7.93
N PRO A 184 8.58 -5.30 -9.07
CA PRO A 184 9.96 -4.81 -9.13
C PRO A 184 10.09 -3.35 -8.62
N ASN A 185 9.75 -3.16 -7.35
CA ASN A 185 9.83 -1.90 -6.62
C ASN A 185 10.26 -2.16 -5.16
N LYS A 186 11.33 -1.50 -4.72
CA LYS A 186 11.78 -1.49 -3.33
C LYS A 186 11.01 -0.43 -2.55
N ARG A 187 10.02 -0.85 -1.76
CA ARG A 187 9.26 0.00 -0.84
C ARG A 187 9.05 -0.73 0.48
N ASN A 188 10.10 -0.83 1.27
CA ASN A 188 10.00 -1.50 2.56
C ASN A 188 9.11 -0.68 3.52
N ARG A 189 8.24 -1.39 4.22
CA ARG A 189 7.32 -0.85 5.23
C ARG A 189 7.20 -1.80 6.41
N LEU A 190 6.81 -1.22 7.54
CA LEU A 190 6.42 -1.91 8.75
C LEU A 190 4.89 -1.97 8.80
N PHE A 191 4.37 -3.13 9.12
CA PHE A 191 2.96 -3.36 9.36
C PHE A 191 2.77 -3.95 10.75
N ILE A 192 1.84 -3.43 11.53
CA ILE A 192 1.50 -3.94 12.85
C ILE A 192 0.01 -4.31 12.84
N ILE A 193 -0.28 -5.55 13.25
CA ILE A 193 -1.64 -6.07 13.35
C ILE A 193 -1.90 -6.38 14.82
N ALA A 194 -2.88 -5.69 15.39
CA ALA A 194 -3.40 -5.93 16.73
C ALA A 194 -4.70 -6.72 16.62
N ASN A 195 -4.81 -7.85 17.31
CA ASN A 195 -5.98 -8.73 17.32
C ASN A 195 -6.50 -8.92 18.75
N ARG A 196 -7.77 -8.60 18.99
CA ARG A 196 -8.44 -8.73 20.29
C ARG A 196 -9.31 -9.96 20.45
N ILE A 197 -9.69 -10.62 19.35
CA ILE A 197 -10.75 -11.65 19.34
C ILE A 197 -10.26 -13.07 19.00
N GLY A 198 -9.03 -13.23 18.52
CA GLY A 198 -8.53 -14.54 18.14
C GLY A 198 -7.02 -14.62 18.10
N LYS A 199 -6.52 -15.84 17.91
CA LYS A 199 -5.08 -16.09 17.79
C LYS A 199 -4.63 -15.79 16.36
N PHE A 200 -3.37 -15.39 16.22
CA PHE A 200 -2.73 -15.45 14.91
C PHE A 200 -2.48 -16.92 14.55
N PRO A 201 -2.35 -17.24 13.26
CA PRO A 201 -1.92 -18.57 12.84
C PRO A 201 -0.62 -19.01 13.52
N SER A 202 -0.42 -20.32 13.67
CA SER A 202 0.70 -20.92 14.40
C SER A 202 2.08 -20.53 13.85
N TYR A 203 2.19 -20.18 12.57
CA TYR A 203 3.44 -19.68 12.00
C TYR A 203 3.84 -18.28 12.50
N PHE A 204 2.93 -17.56 13.18
CA PHE A 204 3.24 -16.36 13.97
C PHE A 204 3.46 -16.65 15.46
N ASP A 205 3.43 -17.92 15.88
CA ASP A 205 3.63 -18.37 17.26
C ASP A 205 5.05 -18.90 17.48
N THR A 206 6.05 -18.22 16.91
CA THR A 206 7.47 -18.63 16.97
C THR A 206 8.26 -17.93 18.08
N GLY A 207 7.59 -17.16 18.94
CA GLY A 207 8.22 -16.27 19.92
C GLY A 207 8.88 -15.02 19.32
N LYS A 208 8.93 -14.89 17.99
CA LYS A 208 9.40 -13.68 17.32
C LYS A 208 8.36 -12.56 17.41
N TYR A 209 8.85 -11.35 17.63
CA TYR A 209 8.01 -10.14 17.61
C TYR A 209 7.84 -9.57 16.20
N LEU A 210 8.83 -9.78 15.33
CA LEU A 210 8.91 -9.22 13.99
C LEU A 210 9.12 -10.32 12.96
N TYR A 211 8.28 -10.32 11.94
CA TYR A 211 8.28 -11.27 10.84
C TYR A 211 8.62 -10.56 9.53
N LYS A 212 9.15 -11.28 8.56
CA LYS A 212 9.30 -10.80 7.19
C LYS A 212 8.31 -11.57 6.31
N ILE A 213 7.69 -10.90 5.35
CA ILE A 213 6.96 -11.62 4.30
C ILE A 213 7.97 -12.48 3.53
N THR A 214 7.73 -13.78 3.51
CA THR A 214 8.45 -14.73 2.66
C THR A 214 7.46 -15.46 1.77
N LYS A 215 7.91 -15.96 0.62
CA LYS A 215 7.08 -16.83 -0.24
C LYS A 215 6.54 -18.03 0.56
N GLU A 216 7.32 -18.53 1.51
CA GLU A 216 6.96 -19.62 2.42
C GLU A 216 5.86 -19.25 3.42
N LEU A 217 5.89 -18.03 4.00
CA LEU A 217 4.90 -17.56 4.97
C LEU A 217 3.46 -17.62 4.42
N PHE A 218 3.34 -17.61 3.09
CA PHE A 218 2.09 -17.59 2.37
C PHE A 218 1.89 -18.80 1.44
N ASN A 219 2.75 -19.81 1.50
CA ASN A 219 2.77 -20.97 0.60
C ASN A 219 2.69 -20.57 -0.90
N GLN A 220 3.39 -19.51 -1.26
CA GLN A 220 3.37 -18.86 -2.56
C GLN A 220 4.48 -19.39 -3.50
N SER A 221 4.63 -20.70 -3.61
CA SER A 221 5.60 -21.33 -4.53
C SER A 221 5.39 -20.93 -6.00
N SER A 222 4.21 -20.41 -6.34
CA SER A 222 3.79 -19.99 -7.69
C SER A 222 3.92 -18.48 -7.97
N LEU A 223 4.54 -17.70 -7.08
CA LEU A 223 4.70 -16.25 -7.27
C LEU A 223 5.52 -15.95 -8.53
N LEU A 224 4.88 -15.33 -9.52
CA LEU A 224 5.53 -14.82 -10.72
C LEU A 224 6.38 -13.58 -10.37
N ASN A 225 7.57 -13.51 -10.96
CA ASN A 225 8.50 -12.38 -10.85
C ASN A 225 8.63 -11.70 -12.24
N PRO A 226 7.58 -11.00 -12.70
CA PRO A 226 7.58 -10.29 -13.97
C PRO A 226 8.64 -9.16 -13.96
N PRO A 227 9.35 -8.97 -15.08
CA PRO A 227 10.36 -7.92 -15.18
C PRO A 227 9.70 -6.53 -15.17
N LEU A 228 10.46 -5.51 -14.76
CA LEU A 228 9.98 -4.12 -14.64
C LEU A 228 9.35 -3.59 -15.93
N VAL A 229 9.93 -3.94 -17.09
CA VAL A 229 9.42 -3.55 -18.41
C VAL A 229 7.94 -3.94 -18.62
N SER A 230 7.49 -5.03 -18.02
CA SER A 230 6.09 -5.49 -18.15
C SER A 230 5.06 -4.59 -17.48
N PHE A 231 5.50 -3.67 -16.61
CA PHE A 231 4.64 -2.66 -15.97
C PHE A 231 4.62 -1.35 -16.76
N MET A 232 5.54 -1.18 -17.72
CA MET A 232 5.73 0.06 -18.48
C MET A 232 4.66 0.23 -19.56
N ASP A 233 4.51 1.46 -20.04
CA ASP A 233 3.67 1.81 -21.18
C ASP A 233 4.56 2.35 -22.29
N GLU A 234 4.86 1.49 -23.27
CA GLU A 234 5.81 1.74 -24.37
C GLU A 234 5.47 3.00 -25.17
N LYS A 235 4.21 3.46 -25.15
CA LYS A 235 3.83 4.74 -25.79
C LYS A 235 4.56 5.96 -25.22
N ASN A 236 5.06 5.84 -23.98
CA ASN A 236 5.81 6.88 -23.31
C ASN A 236 7.31 6.86 -23.67
N ASP A 237 7.80 5.80 -24.32
CA ASP A 237 9.21 5.56 -24.63
C ASP A 237 9.61 6.25 -25.95
N ILE A 238 9.28 7.54 -26.05
CA ILE A 238 9.58 8.38 -27.21
C ILE A 238 10.28 9.67 -26.76
N PRO A 239 11.23 10.21 -27.54
CA PRO A 239 11.97 11.42 -27.15
C PRO A 239 11.10 12.67 -26.92
N THR A 240 9.90 12.70 -27.50
CA THR A 240 8.93 13.82 -27.39
C THR A 240 7.96 13.66 -26.21
N SER A 241 8.08 12.58 -25.44
CA SER A 241 7.23 12.32 -24.28
C SER A 241 7.38 13.43 -23.24
N PRO A 242 6.28 13.95 -22.65
CA PRO A 242 6.36 14.95 -21.58
C PRO A 242 7.00 14.42 -20.29
N LEU A 243 7.19 13.10 -20.20
CA LEU A 243 7.88 12.45 -19.09
C LEU A 243 9.40 12.45 -19.24
N CYS A 244 9.93 12.74 -20.43
CA CYS A 244 11.38 12.81 -20.66
C CYS A 244 12.01 13.83 -19.71
N ILE A 245 13.17 13.47 -19.14
CA ILE A 245 13.87 14.38 -18.24
C ILE A 245 14.40 15.56 -19.07
N PRO A 246 14.04 16.81 -18.71
CA PRO A 246 14.51 17.99 -19.42
C PRO A 246 16.05 18.10 -19.45
N ARG A 247 16.60 18.61 -20.56
CA ARG A 247 18.06 18.79 -20.72
C ARG A 247 18.68 19.61 -19.60
N ASP A 248 18.02 20.70 -19.18
CA ASP A 248 18.49 21.57 -18.10
C ASP A 248 18.52 20.87 -16.74
N VAL A 249 17.70 19.83 -16.54
CA VAL A 249 17.76 18.99 -15.34
C VAL A 249 18.95 18.02 -15.42
N LEU A 250 19.20 17.43 -16.60
CA LEU A 250 20.33 16.52 -16.82
C LEU A 250 21.70 17.21 -16.74
N ALA A 251 21.78 18.48 -17.16
CA ALA A 251 22.99 19.29 -17.12
C ALA A 251 23.46 19.67 -15.70
N LYS A 252 22.60 19.52 -14.68
CA LYS A 252 22.94 19.83 -13.29
C LYS A 252 23.82 18.73 -12.71
N SER A 253 24.83 19.09 -11.91
CA SER A 253 25.67 18.11 -11.20
C SER A 253 24.88 17.16 -10.29
N THR A 254 23.71 17.61 -9.80
CA THR A 254 22.79 16.79 -9.01
C THR A 254 22.13 15.67 -9.79
N SER A 255 22.14 15.70 -11.14
CA SER A 255 21.59 14.64 -11.99
C SER A 255 22.30 13.30 -11.79
N LEU A 256 23.58 13.30 -11.41
CA LEU A 256 24.35 12.09 -11.07
C LEU A 256 23.76 11.30 -9.90
N ALA A 257 22.82 11.88 -9.14
CA ALA A 257 22.09 11.19 -8.09
C ALA A 257 20.83 10.45 -8.58
N PHE A 258 20.54 10.47 -9.88
CA PHE A 258 19.48 9.63 -10.44
C PHE A 258 19.84 8.16 -10.31
N ASP A 259 18.90 7.40 -9.76
CA ASP A 259 18.89 5.94 -9.88
C ASP A 259 18.24 5.59 -11.22
N ILE A 260 19.01 5.06 -12.17
CA ILE A 260 18.56 4.77 -13.53
C ILE A 260 18.29 3.27 -13.66
N VAL A 261 17.11 2.90 -14.11
CA VAL A 261 16.78 1.51 -14.45
C VAL A 261 16.65 1.33 -15.96
N ASP A 262 17.30 0.29 -16.49
CA ASP A 262 17.38 -0.01 -17.92
C ASP A 262 16.23 -0.91 -18.37
N LYS A 263 15.57 -0.58 -19.49
CA LYS A 263 14.54 -1.43 -20.12
C LYS A 263 15.03 -2.84 -20.43
N ASN A 264 16.32 -3.01 -20.71
CA ASN A 264 16.93 -4.26 -21.14
C ASN A 264 17.46 -5.09 -19.97
N ASP A 265 17.49 -4.55 -18.74
CA ASP A 265 17.89 -5.31 -17.56
C ASP A 265 16.70 -6.14 -17.03
N PRO A 266 16.72 -7.48 -17.18
CA PRO A 266 15.65 -8.35 -16.70
C PRO A 266 15.51 -8.34 -15.17
N ASN A 267 16.53 -7.88 -14.43
CA ASN A 267 16.55 -7.79 -12.99
C ASN A 267 16.34 -6.35 -12.48
N ALA A 268 15.96 -5.42 -13.35
CA ALA A 268 15.72 -4.04 -12.99
C ALA A 268 14.69 -3.93 -11.86
N ILE A 269 15.05 -3.20 -10.81
CA ILE A 269 14.19 -2.93 -9.66
C ILE A 269 14.21 -1.44 -9.36
N SER A 270 13.04 -0.82 -9.37
CA SER A 270 12.92 0.60 -9.02
C SER A 270 13.07 0.86 -7.52
N CYS A 271 13.62 2.02 -7.17
CA CYS A 271 13.62 2.60 -5.84
C CYS A 271 12.21 3.05 -5.39
N CYS A 272 12.06 3.29 -4.08
CA CYS A 272 10.80 3.76 -3.51
C CYS A 272 10.37 5.12 -4.09
N PHE A 273 9.21 5.16 -4.74
CA PHE A 273 8.60 6.43 -5.13
C PHE A 273 8.07 7.19 -3.91
N THR A 274 8.43 8.47 -3.82
CA THR A 274 8.03 9.37 -2.73
C THR A 274 7.13 10.48 -3.25
N LYS A 275 6.48 11.22 -2.34
CA LYS A 275 5.64 12.36 -2.71
C LYS A 275 6.33 13.47 -3.49
N ASN A 276 7.66 13.44 -3.53
CA ASN A 276 8.55 14.44 -4.12
C ASN A 276 9.11 13.98 -5.48
N TYR A 277 8.67 12.83 -5.99
CA TYR A 277 9.08 12.33 -7.31
C TYR A 277 8.72 13.33 -8.42
N GLY A 278 9.60 13.47 -9.41
CA GLY A 278 9.51 14.51 -10.45
C GLY A 278 9.83 15.95 -9.99
N ARG A 279 10.05 16.19 -8.68
CA ARG A 279 10.44 17.50 -8.14
C ARG A 279 11.87 17.55 -7.62
N TYR A 280 12.31 16.49 -6.96
CA TYR A 280 13.68 16.36 -6.47
C TYR A 280 14.33 15.11 -7.06
N ILE A 281 15.63 15.19 -7.33
CA ILE A 281 16.40 14.11 -7.94
C ILE A 281 16.72 13.02 -6.91
N ASN A 282 17.49 13.38 -5.86
CA ASN A 282 18.05 12.40 -4.95
C ASN A 282 16.98 11.69 -4.10
N GLY A 283 16.93 10.37 -4.23
CA GLY A 283 16.20 9.47 -3.37
C GLY A 283 14.69 9.59 -3.48
N THR A 284 14.12 10.14 -4.55
CA THR A 284 12.65 10.26 -4.69
C THR A 284 12.00 9.12 -5.47
N GLY A 285 12.80 8.32 -6.17
CA GLY A 285 12.41 7.21 -7.04
C GLY A 285 13.40 7.07 -8.20
N SER A 286 13.36 5.94 -8.90
CA SER A 286 14.19 5.73 -10.10
C SER A 286 13.66 6.49 -11.31
N VAL A 287 14.48 6.60 -12.35
CA VAL A 287 14.08 7.05 -13.70
C VAL A 287 14.33 5.93 -14.70
N TYR A 288 13.54 5.90 -15.77
CA TYR A 288 13.51 4.80 -16.73
C TYR A 288 14.32 5.16 -17.99
N TYR A 289 15.31 4.34 -18.30
CA TYR A 289 16.08 4.42 -19.53
C TYR A 289 15.47 3.51 -20.60
N PHE A 290 15.07 4.10 -21.72
CA PHE A 290 14.37 3.41 -22.81
C PHE A 290 15.13 3.42 -24.15
N GLY A 291 16.33 4.01 -24.19
CA GLY A 291 17.16 4.00 -25.39
C GLY A 291 17.74 2.62 -25.70
N ASP A 292 18.43 2.51 -26.83
CA ASP A 292 19.16 1.29 -27.18
C ASP A 292 20.39 1.11 -26.29
N VAL A 293 20.95 -0.10 -26.24
CA VAL A 293 22.08 -0.43 -25.34
C VAL A 293 23.19 0.61 -25.48
N ILE A 294 23.46 1.35 -24.41
CA ILE A 294 24.61 2.25 -24.35
C ILE A 294 25.78 1.47 -23.77
N ASP A 295 26.95 1.66 -24.36
CA ASP A 295 28.20 1.43 -23.64
C ASP A 295 28.30 2.49 -22.53
N PHE A 296 27.89 2.14 -21.31
CA PHE A 296 27.89 3.05 -20.15
C PHE A 296 29.28 3.66 -19.87
N SER A 297 30.37 3.11 -20.43
CA SER A 297 31.70 3.72 -20.38
C SER A 297 31.77 5.08 -21.08
N THR A 298 30.88 5.36 -22.04
CA THR A 298 30.83 6.64 -22.77
C THR A 298 30.01 7.73 -22.07
N ILE A 299 29.27 7.40 -21.01
CA ILE A 299 28.41 8.36 -20.28
C ILE A 299 29.21 9.14 -19.22
N GLU A 300 30.52 8.94 -19.08
CA GLU A 300 31.44 9.56 -18.08
C GLU A 300 30.91 10.85 -17.42
N ASN A 301 30.15 10.68 -16.33
CA ASN A 301 29.57 11.76 -15.51
C ASN A 301 28.74 12.83 -16.26
N ASN A 302 28.30 12.58 -17.49
CA ASN A 302 27.48 13.51 -18.27
C ASN A 302 26.16 12.86 -18.73
N LEU A 303 25.14 12.92 -17.87
CA LEU A 303 23.81 12.40 -18.18
C LEU A 303 23.06 13.20 -19.25
N GLU A 304 23.58 14.35 -19.69
CA GLU A 304 22.98 15.13 -20.77
C GLU A 304 22.96 14.35 -22.11
N LEU A 305 23.90 13.40 -22.27
CA LEU A 305 23.94 12.45 -23.40
C LEU A 305 22.72 11.51 -23.44
N LEU A 306 21.99 11.37 -22.33
CA LEU A 306 20.78 10.56 -22.23
C LEU A 306 19.50 11.35 -22.56
N HIS A 307 19.62 12.63 -22.91
CA HIS A 307 18.46 13.47 -23.24
C HIS A 307 17.61 12.83 -24.35
N GLY A 308 16.30 12.71 -24.10
CA GLY A 308 15.36 12.05 -25.01
C GLY A 308 15.40 10.52 -24.98
N ARG A 309 16.17 9.91 -24.07
CA ARG A 309 16.25 8.45 -23.85
C ARG A 309 16.00 8.03 -22.39
N ILE A 310 15.81 9.01 -21.51
CA ILE A 310 15.52 8.81 -20.09
C ILE A 310 14.28 9.62 -19.70
N ARG A 311 13.39 9.01 -18.91
CA ARG A 311 12.14 9.63 -18.48
C ARG A 311 11.77 9.29 -17.05
N TYR A 312 10.91 10.13 -16.46
CA TYR A 312 10.18 9.74 -15.27
C TYR A 312 9.19 8.60 -15.59
N PHE A 313 8.89 7.79 -14.57
CA PHE A 313 7.76 6.88 -14.63
C PHE A 313 6.46 7.70 -14.64
N SER A 314 5.50 7.31 -15.48
CA SER A 314 4.16 7.87 -15.45
C SER A 314 3.43 7.49 -14.16
N PRO A 315 2.42 8.28 -13.72
CA PRO A 315 1.60 7.91 -12.58
C PRO A 315 0.95 6.52 -12.70
N MET A 316 0.56 6.11 -13.91
CA MET A 316 -0.02 4.79 -14.15
C MET A 316 1.01 3.68 -13.90
N GLU A 317 2.24 3.82 -14.40
CA GLU A 317 3.32 2.84 -14.21
C GLU A 317 3.70 2.71 -12.74
N ILE A 318 3.83 3.83 -12.01
CA ILE A 318 4.07 3.84 -10.56
C ILE A 318 2.95 3.10 -9.84
N ALA A 319 1.70 3.40 -10.17
CA ALA A 319 0.57 2.79 -9.50
C ALA A 319 0.47 1.26 -9.77
N LYS A 320 0.79 0.81 -10.99
CA LYS A 320 0.94 -0.62 -11.31
C LYS A 320 2.06 -1.28 -10.49
N LEU A 321 3.23 -0.66 -10.39
CA LEU A 321 4.36 -1.12 -9.54
C LEU A 321 4.01 -1.13 -8.05
N MET A 322 3.13 -0.23 -7.63
CA MET A 322 2.55 -0.18 -6.28
C MET A 322 1.41 -1.18 -6.07
N GLY A 323 1.13 -2.08 -7.01
CA GLY A 323 0.17 -3.18 -6.84
C GLY A 323 -1.29 -2.80 -7.08
N TYR A 324 -1.59 -1.60 -7.58
CA TYR A 324 -2.95 -1.26 -8.00
C TYR A 324 -3.30 -1.94 -9.32
N ARG A 325 -4.52 -2.48 -9.41
CA ARG A 325 -5.10 -2.94 -10.67
C ARG A 325 -5.49 -1.73 -11.52
N PHE A 326 -5.24 -1.78 -12.83
CA PHE A 326 -5.66 -0.77 -13.80
C PHE A 326 -6.54 -1.37 -14.90
N CYS A 327 -7.44 -0.57 -15.48
CA CYS A 327 -8.18 -0.91 -16.69
C CYS A 327 -7.79 0.06 -17.81
N GLN A 328 -7.28 -0.44 -18.93
CA GLN A 328 -7.16 0.35 -20.15
C GLN A 328 -8.47 0.20 -20.94
N LYS A 329 -9.10 1.34 -21.30
CA LYS A 329 -10.42 1.39 -21.95
C LYS A 329 -10.54 0.39 -23.12
N GLY A 330 -11.58 -0.43 -23.09
CA GLY A 330 -12.15 -1.07 -24.28
C GLY A 330 -11.70 -2.49 -24.60
N ARG A 331 -10.74 -3.07 -23.89
CA ARG A 331 -10.46 -4.51 -23.95
C ARG A 331 -10.29 -5.06 -22.56
N ASP A 332 -11.31 -5.81 -22.14
CA ASP A 332 -11.25 -6.68 -20.97
C ASP A 332 -10.29 -7.82 -21.34
N TYR A 333 -8.99 -7.57 -21.22
CA TYR A 333 -8.01 -8.62 -21.42
C TYR A 333 -8.06 -9.55 -20.20
N GLY A 334 -8.93 -10.54 -20.31
CA GLY A 334 -8.83 -11.85 -19.65
C GLY A 334 -7.67 -12.69 -20.19
N ASN A 335 -6.57 -12.05 -20.60
CA ASN A 335 -5.30 -12.74 -20.80
C ASN A 335 -4.50 -12.54 -19.50
N PRO A 336 -4.22 -13.63 -18.75
CA PRO A 336 -3.42 -13.55 -17.54
C PRO A 336 -2.08 -12.82 -17.79
N LEU A 337 -1.49 -12.99 -18.98
CA LEU A 337 -0.16 -12.47 -19.31
C LEU A 337 -0.12 -10.99 -19.75
N SER A 338 -1.23 -10.39 -20.20
CA SER A 338 -1.29 -8.95 -20.50
C SER A 338 -1.77 -8.12 -19.30
N ASN A 339 -1.99 -8.79 -18.17
CA ASN A 339 -2.45 -8.23 -16.92
C ASN A 339 -1.55 -8.78 -15.81
N VAL A 340 -0.27 -8.40 -15.83
CA VAL A 340 0.71 -8.76 -14.80
C VAL A 340 0.18 -8.42 -13.39
N ALA A 341 -0.59 -7.32 -13.29
CA ALA A 341 -1.31 -6.91 -12.08
C ALA A 341 -2.43 -7.88 -11.64
N HIS A 342 -2.95 -8.73 -12.54
CA HIS A 342 -3.90 -9.79 -12.21
C HIS A 342 -3.22 -11.11 -11.85
N LEU A 343 -2.13 -11.48 -12.53
CA LEU A 343 -1.35 -12.69 -12.21
C LEU A 343 -0.69 -12.62 -10.81
N GLN A 344 -0.30 -11.43 -10.37
CA GLN A 344 0.23 -11.17 -9.02
C GLN A 344 -0.82 -10.66 -8.04
N HIS A 345 -2.09 -10.65 -8.44
CA HIS A 345 -3.17 -10.17 -7.59
C HIS A 345 -3.38 -11.13 -6.43
N CYS A 346 -3.64 -10.61 -5.23
CA CYS A 346 -3.94 -11.40 -4.04
C CYS A 346 -5.04 -12.45 -4.30
N CYS A 347 -6.03 -12.14 -5.12
CA CYS A 347 -7.08 -13.09 -5.53
C CYS A 347 -6.60 -14.23 -6.44
N SER A 348 -5.48 -14.08 -7.13
CA SER A 348 -4.83 -15.12 -7.92
C SER A 348 -3.82 -15.92 -7.08
N LEU A 349 -3.24 -15.31 -6.04
CA LEU A 349 -2.27 -15.95 -5.13
C LEU A 349 -2.92 -16.86 -4.08
N PHE A 350 -4.12 -16.53 -3.60
CA PHE A 350 -4.81 -17.30 -2.54
C PHE A 350 -5.96 -18.18 -3.05
N ALA A 351 -6.23 -18.23 -4.36
CA ALA A 351 -7.21 -19.14 -4.97
C ALA A 351 -6.68 -20.57 -5.22
N PHE A 352 -5.46 -20.89 -4.78
CA PHE A 352 -4.87 -22.21 -4.94
C PHE A 352 -5.46 -23.22 -3.94
N ASN A 353 -6.67 -23.67 -4.24
CA ASN A 353 -7.07 -25.06 -4.03
C ASN A 353 -8.17 -25.55 -4.99
N THR A 354 -8.75 -24.68 -5.82
CA THR A 354 -9.60 -25.11 -6.94
C THR A 354 -9.50 -24.08 -8.05
N HIS A 355 -9.41 -24.54 -9.29
CA HIS A 355 -9.33 -23.77 -10.54
C HIS A 355 -7.92 -23.62 -11.10
N THR A 356 -7.61 -24.60 -11.95
CA THR A 356 -6.96 -24.36 -13.24
C THR A 356 -7.33 -22.97 -13.79
N LEU A 357 -6.34 -22.27 -14.34
CA LEU A 357 -6.46 -21.04 -15.11
C LEU A 357 -7.49 -21.22 -16.25
N SER A 358 -8.78 -21.14 -15.93
CA SER A 358 -9.84 -20.94 -16.89
C SER A 358 -9.92 -19.43 -17.12
N PRO A 359 -9.70 -18.94 -18.35
CA PRO A 359 -9.81 -17.51 -18.71
C PRO A 359 -11.19 -16.87 -18.44
N GLN A 360 -12.14 -17.60 -17.85
CA GLN A 360 -13.56 -17.25 -17.83
C GLN A 360 -14.08 -16.71 -16.49
N VAL A 361 -13.32 -16.73 -15.38
CA VAL A 361 -13.79 -16.13 -14.11
C VAL A 361 -13.29 -14.69 -13.97
N ALA A 362 -14.08 -13.74 -14.48
CA ALA A 362 -13.80 -12.32 -14.37
C ALA A 362 -13.54 -11.89 -12.90
N CYS A 363 -12.41 -11.22 -12.66
CA CYS A 363 -12.07 -10.70 -11.34
C CYS A 363 -12.86 -9.43 -11.02
N LYS A 364 -13.55 -9.41 -9.88
CA LYS A 364 -14.36 -8.28 -9.43
C LYS A 364 -13.56 -7.23 -8.65
N CYS A 365 -12.24 -7.36 -8.57
CA CYS A 365 -11.41 -6.41 -7.83
C CYS A 365 -11.43 -5.02 -8.47
N PRO A 366 -11.55 -3.96 -7.67
CA PRO A 366 -11.60 -2.59 -8.17
C PRO A 366 -10.31 -2.19 -8.90
N THR A 367 -10.47 -1.40 -9.96
CA THR A 367 -9.37 -0.78 -10.69
C THR A 367 -9.19 0.67 -10.26
N LEU A 368 -7.94 1.11 -10.13
CA LEU A 368 -7.61 2.50 -9.90
C LEU A 368 -7.80 3.28 -11.19
N VAL A 369 -8.52 4.39 -11.10
CA VAL A 369 -8.75 5.36 -12.16
C VAL A 369 -8.06 6.65 -11.78
N LEU A 370 -7.10 7.10 -12.59
CA LEU A 370 -6.44 8.38 -12.41
C LEU A 370 -7.20 9.50 -13.14
N PRO A 371 -7.42 10.67 -12.52
CA PRO A 371 -8.06 11.82 -13.16
C PRO A 371 -7.20 12.35 -14.31
N ARG A 372 -7.82 12.68 -15.43
CA ARG A 372 -7.12 13.20 -16.63
C ARG A 372 -6.60 14.63 -16.46
N GLU A 373 -7.32 15.43 -15.69
CA GLU A 373 -7.02 16.87 -15.52
C GLU A 373 -6.00 17.15 -14.40
N MET A 374 -5.63 16.14 -13.62
CA MET A 374 -4.67 16.32 -12.52
C MET A 374 -3.24 16.26 -13.06
N LEU A 375 -2.39 17.18 -12.59
CA LEU A 375 -0.99 17.21 -13.00
C LEU A 375 -0.23 15.99 -12.46
N ASP A 376 0.73 15.49 -13.25
CA ASP A 376 1.55 14.34 -12.86
C ASP A 376 2.25 14.53 -11.51
N ASN A 377 2.71 15.74 -11.21
CA ASN A 377 3.37 16.05 -9.94
C ASN A 377 2.43 15.94 -8.72
N GLU A 378 1.13 16.16 -8.91
CA GLU A 378 0.10 15.95 -7.88
C GLU A 378 -0.21 14.46 -7.74
N LEU A 379 -0.30 13.74 -8.86
CA LEU A 379 -0.48 12.29 -8.86
C LEU A 379 0.72 11.57 -8.22
N PHE A 380 1.95 11.99 -8.49
CA PHE A 380 3.15 11.51 -7.81
C PHE A 380 3.10 11.75 -6.30
N ALA A 381 2.61 12.91 -5.87
CA ALA A 381 2.45 13.21 -4.46
C ALA A 381 1.45 12.26 -3.77
N LEU A 382 0.32 11.99 -4.42
CA LEU A 382 -0.71 11.09 -3.92
C LEU A 382 -0.24 9.63 -3.89
N LEU A 383 0.35 9.14 -4.99
CA LEU A 383 0.86 7.76 -5.08
C LEU A 383 2.04 7.54 -4.14
N GLY A 384 2.98 8.48 -4.05
CA GLY A 384 4.14 8.38 -3.17
C GLY A 384 3.77 8.25 -1.68
N ASN A 385 2.64 8.83 -1.27
CA ASN A 385 2.08 8.71 0.07
C ASN A 385 1.14 7.50 0.25
N SER A 386 0.74 6.81 -0.82
CA SER A 386 -0.16 5.67 -0.73
C SER A 386 0.53 4.40 -0.22
N VAL A 387 -0.26 3.42 0.21
CA VAL A 387 0.19 2.06 0.53
C VAL A 387 0.20 1.18 -0.74
N ASN A 388 0.87 0.02 -0.67
CA ASN A 388 0.71 -1.03 -1.69
C ASN A 388 -0.48 -1.93 -1.27
N PRO A 389 -1.62 -1.91 -1.99
CA PRO A 389 -2.79 -2.69 -1.60
C PRO A 389 -2.60 -4.21 -1.65
N GLN A 390 -1.69 -4.75 -2.46
CA GLN A 390 -1.42 -6.20 -2.51
C GLN A 390 -0.71 -6.68 -1.25
N ILE A 391 0.27 -5.89 -0.78
CA ILE A 391 0.98 -6.16 0.48
C ILE A 391 -0.01 -6.15 1.65
N VAL A 392 -0.83 -5.09 1.73
CA VAL A 392 -1.84 -4.97 2.79
C VAL A 392 -2.83 -6.13 2.74
N ALA A 393 -3.38 -6.45 1.56
CA ALA A 393 -4.33 -7.56 1.40
C ALA A 393 -3.72 -8.90 1.84
N THR A 394 -2.50 -9.16 1.39
CA THR A 394 -1.76 -10.38 1.72
C THR A 394 -1.53 -10.49 3.23
N ILE A 395 -1.12 -9.41 3.89
CA ILE A 395 -0.93 -9.40 5.34
C ILE A 395 -2.24 -9.68 6.08
N LEU A 396 -3.34 -9.02 5.69
CA LEU A 396 -4.65 -9.22 6.31
C LEU A 396 -5.17 -10.66 6.17
N LEU A 397 -4.81 -11.34 5.08
CA LEU A 397 -5.11 -12.76 4.89
C LEU A 397 -4.17 -13.67 5.71
N ALA A 398 -2.86 -13.37 5.76
CA ALA A 398 -1.91 -14.11 6.61
C ALA A 398 -2.35 -14.11 8.05
N THR A 399 -2.73 -12.95 8.57
CA THR A 399 -3.03 -12.83 9.99
C THR A 399 -4.39 -13.43 10.35
N ASN A 400 -5.06 -14.06 9.39
CA ASN A 400 -6.46 -14.48 9.45
C ASN A 400 -7.40 -13.34 9.86
N THR A 401 -7.02 -12.08 9.63
CA THR A 401 -7.81 -10.92 10.06
C THR A 401 -9.14 -10.88 9.35
N ILE A 402 -9.14 -11.06 8.02
CA ILE A 402 -10.40 -11.06 7.27
C ILE A 402 -11.25 -12.28 7.65
N GLN A 403 -10.68 -13.48 7.70
CA GLN A 403 -11.41 -14.69 8.08
C GLN A 403 -12.07 -14.54 9.47
N GLN A 404 -11.33 -14.04 10.46
CA GLN A 404 -11.86 -13.82 11.81
C GLN A 404 -12.94 -12.72 11.86
N LEU A 405 -12.85 -11.68 11.02
CA LEU A 405 -13.91 -10.67 10.90
C LEU A 405 -15.24 -11.26 10.42
N TYR A 406 -15.19 -12.30 9.58
CA TYR A 406 -16.37 -12.91 8.96
C TYR A 406 -16.88 -14.18 9.65
N HIS A 407 -16.06 -14.87 10.43
CA HIS A 407 -16.46 -16.11 11.14
C HIS A 407 -16.93 -15.89 12.59
N ASN A 408 -16.73 -14.73 13.21
CA ASN A 408 -17.02 -14.48 14.63
C ASN A 408 -18.50 -14.23 14.99
N ASP A 409 -19.44 -14.96 14.39
CA ASP A 409 -20.88 -14.85 14.74
C ASP A 409 -21.29 -15.52 16.07
N ASN A 410 -20.35 -16.07 16.86
CA ASN A 410 -20.71 -16.85 18.06
C ASN A 410 -20.17 -16.33 19.41
N THR A 411 -19.52 -15.17 19.52
CA THR A 411 -18.86 -14.81 20.81
C THR A 411 -18.92 -13.36 21.29
N VAL A 412 -19.74 -12.48 20.71
CA VAL A 412 -19.93 -11.13 21.29
C VAL A 412 -21.42 -10.82 21.40
N THR A 413 -22.04 -11.41 22.43
CA THR A 413 -23.27 -10.91 23.07
C THR A 413 -22.92 -10.36 24.44
#